data_AF-A0AA36ENQ0-F1
#
_entry.id   AF-A0AA36ENQ0-F1
#
_cell.length_a   1.000
_cell.length_b   1.000
_cell.length_c   1.000
_cell.angle_alpha   90.00
_cell.angle_beta   90.00
_cell.angle_gamma   90.00
#
_symmetry.space_group_name_H-M   'P 1'
#
loop_
_entity.id
_entity.type
_entity.pdbx_description
1 polymer ?
#
loop_
_entity_poly.entity_id
_entity_poly.type
_entity_poly.pdbx_seq_one_letter_code
_entity_poly.pdbx_strand_id
1 'polypeptide(L)'
;MADVQEVDSAFFTPKTKKRTVVEALDDDDDTPLRPIFCLKRKSAIKEFDDKEDCFILDFNPEEDSVDLSKKDVENGHQNNPHDSPDVSLIHEKGQVACRDYPHSRHLCVKHPFTKTPHESCCKLCYCFVCDVPAPCMYWTGSNGHCHAIDNEGWKSMKDVFRRKSMKTH
;
A
#
# COMPACT_ATOMS: atom_id res chain seq x y z
N MET A 1 -29.84 -50.79 1.26
CA MET A 1 -29.57 -49.55 2.02
C MET A 1 -28.42 -48.86 1.31
N ALA A 2 -28.71 -47.67 0.77
CA ALA A 2 -27.83 -46.64 0.17
C ALA A 2 -26.76 -47.12 -0.84
N ASP A 3 -26.97 -47.00 -2.15
CA ASP A 3 -27.04 -45.78 -2.98
C ASP A 3 -25.66 -45.09 -3.10
N VAL A 4 -25.00 -45.32 -4.23
CA VAL A 4 -23.79 -44.62 -4.68
C VAL A 4 -24.17 -43.92 -5.98
N GLN A 5 -24.46 -42.62 -5.90
CA GLN A 5 -24.74 -41.80 -7.06
C GLN A 5 -23.43 -41.24 -7.65
N GLU A 6 -23.11 -41.77 -8.82
CA GLU A 6 -22.22 -41.20 -9.83
C GLU A 6 -22.84 -39.90 -10.36
N VAL A 7 -22.11 -38.78 -10.29
CA VAL A 7 -22.59 -37.49 -10.82
C VAL A 7 -21.94 -37.19 -12.17
N ASP A 8 -22.82 -37.08 -13.15
CA ASP A 8 -22.59 -36.96 -14.57
C ASP A 8 -21.97 -35.60 -14.99
N SER A 9 -21.38 -35.62 -16.17
CA SER A 9 -20.68 -34.54 -16.83
C SER A 9 -21.60 -33.39 -17.23
N ALA A 10 -21.18 -32.15 -17.02
CA ALA A 10 -21.79 -31.00 -17.71
C ALA A 10 -20.76 -29.89 -18.00
N PHE A 11 -20.28 -29.93 -19.23
CA PHE A 11 -19.53 -28.91 -19.95
C PHE A 11 -20.37 -27.62 -20.08
N PHE A 12 -20.04 -26.57 -19.31
CA PHE A 12 -20.71 -25.28 -19.39
C PHE A 12 -19.96 -24.34 -20.35
N THR A 13 -20.52 -24.14 -21.54
CA THR A 13 -20.14 -23.06 -22.46
C THR A 13 -20.91 -21.78 -22.09
N PRO A 14 -20.25 -20.60 -21.96
CA PRO A 14 -20.96 -19.36 -21.71
C PRO A 14 -21.63 -18.82 -22.99
N LYS A 15 -22.96 -18.72 -22.97
CA LYS A 15 -23.77 -18.10 -24.02
C LYS A 15 -23.69 -16.56 -23.95
N THR A 16 -23.45 -15.93 -25.09
CA THR A 16 -23.43 -14.47 -25.28
C THR A 16 -24.82 -13.86 -25.05
N LYS A 17 -24.97 -13.01 -24.03
CA LYS A 17 -26.18 -12.19 -23.81
C LYS A 17 -25.98 -10.81 -24.43
N LYS A 18 -26.81 -10.47 -25.41
CA LYS A 18 -26.95 -9.10 -25.94
C LYS A 18 -27.58 -8.22 -24.85
N ARG A 19 -26.93 -7.09 -24.53
CA ARG A 19 -27.42 -6.12 -23.54
C ARG A 19 -28.30 -5.08 -24.23
N THR A 20 -29.51 -4.92 -23.71
CA THR A 20 -30.49 -3.88 -24.09
C THR A 20 -30.03 -2.52 -23.57
N VAL A 21 -30.10 -1.49 -24.43
CA VAL A 21 -29.79 -0.10 -24.10
C VAL A 21 -30.95 0.49 -23.28
N VAL A 22 -30.62 1.17 -22.18
CA VAL A 22 -31.55 1.98 -21.40
C VAL A 22 -31.32 3.45 -21.77
N GLU A 23 -32.33 4.09 -22.34
CA GLU A 23 -32.34 5.54 -22.58
C GLU A 23 -32.63 6.26 -21.25
N ALA A 24 -31.81 7.24 -20.91
CA ALA A 24 -32.03 8.17 -19.81
C ALA A 24 -32.02 9.60 -20.36
N LEU A 25 -32.90 10.40 -19.78
CA LEU A 25 -33.46 11.67 -20.26
C LEU A 25 -32.44 12.80 -20.37
N ASP A 26 -32.78 13.70 -21.30
CA ASP A 26 -32.02 14.83 -21.82
C ASP A 26 -31.81 15.95 -20.78
N ASP A 27 -30.56 16.36 -20.56
CA ASP A 27 -30.17 17.63 -19.93
C ASP A 27 -29.20 18.34 -20.90
N ASP A 28 -29.64 19.47 -21.45
CA ASP A 28 -28.97 20.29 -22.47
C ASP A 28 -27.65 20.93 -21.93
N ASP A 29 -26.57 20.15 -21.84
CA ASP A 29 -25.16 20.53 -22.10
C ASP A 29 -24.31 19.26 -22.35
N ASP A 30 -24.91 18.25 -22.99
CA ASP A 30 -24.35 16.92 -23.13
C ASP A 30 -23.26 16.92 -24.23
N THR A 31 -21.99 17.04 -23.84
CA THR A 31 -20.91 16.59 -24.71
C THR A 31 -21.21 15.12 -25.01
N PRO A 32 -21.50 14.74 -26.27
CA PRO A 32 -22.00 13.41 -26.57
C PRO A 32 -21.05 12.39 -25.99
N LEU A 33 -21.59 11.49 -25.14
CA LEU A 33 -20.81 10.42 -24.50
C LEU A 33 -20.08 9.64 -25.60
N ARG A 34 -18.79 9.94 -25.78
CA ARG A 34 -17.98 9.25 -26.78
C ARG A 34 -17.80 7.80 -26.31
N PRO A 35 -17.99 6.82 -27.20
CA PRO A 35 -17.76 5.42 -26.84
C PRO A 35 -16.31 5.24 -26.38
N ILE A 36 -16.13 4.71 -25.17
CA ILE A 36 -14.80 4.43 -24.63
C ILE A 36 -14.16 3.34 -25.48
N PHE A 37 -13.05 3.69 -26.13
CA PHE A 37 -12.32 2.80 -27.03
C PHE A 37 -11.26 1.99 -26.29
N CYS A 38 -11.17 0.69 -26.60
CA CYS A 38 -10.10 -0.18 -26.11
C CYS A 38 -9.00 -0.31 -27.17
N LEU A 39 -7.80 0.20 -26.86
CA LEU A 39 -6.63 0.07 -27.73
C LEU A 39 -6.05 -1.33 -27.65
N LYS A 40 -5.95 -1.99 -28.81
CA LYS A 40 -5.40 -3.35 -28.96
C LYS A 40 -3.90 -3.44 -29.17
N ARG A 41 -3.26 -2.33 -29.52
CA ARG A 41 -1.87 -2.30 -29.97
C ARG A 41 -1.14 -1.13 -29.33
N LYS A 42 0.04 -1.41 -28.77
CA LYS A 42 0.92 -0.42 -28.14
C LYS A 42 1.40 0.68 -29.09
N SER A 43 1.60 0.35 -30.37
CA SER A 43 1.96 1.33 -31.39
C SER A 43 0.88 2.37 -31.67
N ALA A 44 -0.39 2.08 -31.33
CA ALA A 44 -1.50 3.00 -31.54
C ALA A 44 -1.67 4.05 -30.42
N ILE A 45 -0.97 3.91 -29.29
CA ILE A 45 -1.08 4.86 -28.17
C ILE A 45 -0.77 6.29 -28.63
N LYS A 46 0.34 6.47 -29.36
CA LYS A 46 0.77 7.80 -29.84
C LYS A 46 -0.23 8.45 -30.78
N GLU A 47 -0.94 7.67 -31.57
CA GLU A 47 -1.92 8.19 -32.52
C GLU A 47 -3.23 8.60 -31.82
N PHE A 48 -3.56 7.95 -30.71
CA PHE A 48 -4.78 8.21 -29.96
C PHE A 48 -4.59 9.30 -28.89
N ASP A 49 -3.38 9.50 -28.38
CA ASP A 49 -3.05 10.60 -27.44
C ASP A 49 -3.41 11.98 -28.02
N ASP A 50 -3.23 12.17 -29.34
CA ASP A 50 -3.57 13.41 -30.04
C ASP A 50 -5.08 13.55 -30.36
N LYS A 51 -5.86 12.46 -30.21
CA LYS A 51 -7.25 12.38 -30.69
C LYS A 51 -8.28 12.23 -29.58
N GLU A 52 -7.95 11.53 -28.50
CA GLU A 52 -8.87 11.20 -27.43
C GLU A 52 -8.20 11.38 -26.06
N ASP A 53 -8.90 12.08 -25.16
CA ASP A 53 -8.41 12.35 -23.81
C ASP A 53 -8.46 11.09 -22.90
N CYS A 54 -9.25 10.07 -23.27
CA CYS A 54 -9.49 8.87 -22.46
C CYS A 54 -9.67 7.59 -23.31
N PHE A 55 -8.76 6.63 -23.21
CA PHE A 55 -8.88 5.28 -23.82
C PHE A 55 -8.38 4.19 -22.87
N ILE A 56 -8.95 2.99 -22.99
CA ILE A 56 -8.55 1.83 -22.18
C ILE A 56 -7.49 1.04 -22.95
N LEU A 57 -6.36 0.73 -22.31
CA LEU A 57 -5.39 -0.21 -22.87
C LEU A 57 -5.88 -1.65 -22.59
N ASP A 58 -6.03 -2.47 -23.63
CA ASP A 58 -6.33 -3.90 -23.44
C ASP A 58 -5.08 -4.76 -23.16
N PHE A 59 -3.91 -4.13 -23.18
CA PHE A 59 -2.61 -4.71 -22.88
C PHE A 59 -1.94 -3.94 -21.74
N ASN A 60 -1.07 -4.62 -20.99
CA ASN A 60 -0.30 -3.97 -19.94
C ASN A 60 0.86 -3.15 -20.59
N PRO A 61 0.95 -1.83 -20.34
CA PRO A 61 1.97 -0.98 -20.97
C PRO A 61 3.41 -1.36 -20.61
N GLU A 62 3.62 -2.09 -19.52
CA GLU A 62 4.93 -2.40 -18.96
C GLU A 62 5.48 -3.80 -19.31
N GLU A 63 4.71 -4.64 -20.02
CA GLU A 63 5.07 -6.05 -20.33
C GLU A 63 6.45 -6.19 -21.01
N ASP A 64 6.87 -5.21 -21.81
CA ASP A 64 8.15 -5.23 -22.52
C ASP A 64 9.36 -4.79 -21.67
N SER A 65 9.12 -4.25 -20.47
CA SER A 65 10.15 -3.51 -19.70
C SER A 65 10.63 -4.20 -18.44
N VAL A 66 10.07 -5.36 -18.11
CA VAL A 66 10.44 -6.13 -16.91
C VAL A 66 11.09 -7.46 -17.30
N ASP A 67 12.35 -7.43 -17.71
CA ASP A 67 13.20 -8.63 -17.74
C ASP A 67 13.52 -9.04 -16.29
N LEU A 68 12.58 -9.76 -15.66
CA LEU A 68 12.67 -10.29 -14.30
C LEU A 68 13.66 -11.47 -14.19
N SER A 69 14.32 -11.87 -15.28
CA SER A 69 15.18 -13.07 -15.32
C SER A 69 16.61 -12.85 -14.82
N LYS A 70 16.99 -11.63 -14.35
CA LYS A 70 18.40 -11.29 -14.07
C LYS A 70 18.69 -10.57 -12.74
N LYS A 71 17.83 -10.69 -11.73
CA LYS A 71 18.21 -10.24 -10.38
C LYS A 71 18.34 -11.44 -9.47
N ASP A 72 19.49 -12.10 -9.56
CA ASP A 72 20.01 -12.94 -8.50
C ASP A 72 20.06 -12.11 -7.21
N VAL A 73 19.19 -12.45 -6.26
CA VAL A 73 19.23 -11.93 -4.90
C VAL A 73 20.31 -12.72 -4.17
N GLU A 74 21.56 -12.27 -4.30
CA GLU A 74 22.61 -12.68 -3.36
C GLU A 74 22.48 -11.85 -2.08
N ASN A 75 22.42 -12.59 -0.96
CA ASN A 75 22.58 -12.20 0.45
C ASN A 75 21.35 -11.81 1.27
N GLY A 76 20.87 -12.79 2.04
CA GLY A 76 20.21 -12.54 3.31
C GLY A 76 19.42 -13.68 3.98
N HIS A 77 19.62 -14.96 3.66
CA HIS A 77 18.91 -16.07 4.32
C HIS A 77 19.79 -16.75 5.40
N GLN A 78 19.43 -16.59 6.67
CA GLN A 78 19.80 -17.52 7.73
C GLN A 78 18.53 -17.98 8.46
N ASN A 79 18.04 -19.14 8.01
CA ASN A 79 17.45 -20.26 8.76
C ASN A 79 16.27 -20.01 9.72
N ASN A 80 15.05 -20.21 9.20
CA ASN A 80 14.02 -20.96 9.94
C ASN A 80 13.06 -21.69 8.94
N PRO A 81 12.87 -23.02 9.00
CA PRO A 81 12.09 -23.77 8.00
C PRO A 81 10.55 -23.61 8.02
N HIS A 82 9.98 -22.66 8.77
CA HIS A 82 8.52 -22.58 8.97
C HIS A 82 7.94 -21.16 8.87
N ASP A 83 8.58 -20.26 8.12
CA ASP A 83 7.97 -18.97 7.80
C ASP A 83 8.53 -18.48 6.45
N SER A 84 7.97 -18.96 5.35
CA SER A 84 8.19 -18.32 4.05
C SER A 84 7.25 -17.13 3.97
N PRO A 85 7.75 -15.88 3.91
CA PRO A 85 6.94 -14.83 3.33
C PRO A 85 6.82 -15.15 1.83
N ASP A 86 5.68 -15.71 1.42
CA ASP A 86 5.28 -15.95 0.02
C ASP A 86 5.13 -14.64 -0.80
N VAL A 87 5.60 -13.52 -0.26
CA VAL A 87 5.44 -12.18 -0.82
C VAL A 87 6.79 -11.47 -0.84
N SER A 88 7.26 -11.14 -2.04
CA SER A 88 8.47 -10.35 -2.27
C SER A 88 8.09 -8.99 -2.86
N LEU A 89 8.69 -7.93 -2.34
CA LEU A 89 8.41 -6.55 -2.75
C LEU A 89 9.28 -6.22 -3.98
N ILE A 90 8.68 -6.26 -5.18
CA ILE A 90 9.40 -6.21 -6.47
C ILE A 90 9.80 -4.77 -6.84
N HIS A 91 9.03 -3.78 -6.39
CA HIS A 91 9.37 -2.36 -6.49
C HIS A 91 8.53 -1.50 -5.52
N GLU A 92 9.01 -0.29 -5.24
CA GLU A 92 8.30 0.75 -4.50
C GLU A 92 8.40 2.06 -5.29
N LYS A 93 7.28 2.79 -5.49
CA LYS A 93 7.27 4.08 -6.20
C LYS A 93 6.47 5.09 -5.39
N GLY A 94 7.06 6.24 -5.09
CA GLY A 94 6.43 7.35 -4.36
C GLY A 94 6.94 7.53 -2.93
N GLN A 95 6.28 8.40 -2.17
CA GLN A 95 6.60 8.66 -0.77
C GLN A 95 5.91 7.64 0.13
N VAL A 96 6.64 7.08 1.09
CA VAL A 96 6.10 6.14 2.08
C VAL A 96 5.94 6.85 3.42
N ALA A 97 4.70 6.89 3.94
CA ALA A 97 4.34 7.58 5.19
C ALA A 97 5.32 7.30 6.35
N CYS A 98 5.61 6.03 6.60
CA CYS A 98 6.45 5.59 7.72
C CYS A 98 7.97 5.67 7.47
N ARG A 99 8.38 6.19 6.30
CA ARG A 99 9.80 6.34 5.92
C ARG A 99 10.17 7.79 5.61
N ASP A 100 9.28 8.51 4.94
CA ASP A 100 9.54 9.78 4.27
C ASP A 100 8.81 10.97 4.93
N TYR A 101 7.89 10.71 5.86
CA TYR A 101 7.20 11.72 6.67
C TYR A 101 7.53 11.60 8.17
N PRO A 102 7.32 12.66 8.98
CA PRO A 102 7.45 12.57 10.42
C PRO A 102 6.57 11.46 11.00
N HIS A 103 7.17 10.52 11.72
CA HIS A 103 6.46 9.37 12.29
C HIS A 103 6.93 9.05 13.71
N SER A 104 6.06 8.43 14.49
CA SER A 104 6.44 7.90 15.80
C SER A 104 7.46 6.78 15.63
N ARG A 105 8.34 6.63 16.61
CA ARG A 105 9.40 5.62 16.53
C ARG A 105 8.89 4.19 16.34
N HIS A 106 7.77 3.80 16.94
CA HIS A 106 7.17 2.47 16.74
C HIS A 106 6.67 2.19 15.31
N LEU A 107 6.53 3.23 14.48
CA LEU A 107 6.19 3.10 13.06
C LEU A 107 7.43 3.17 12.15
N CYS A 108 8.63 3.34 12.69
CA CYS A 108 9.82 3.55 11.87
C CYS A 108 10.20 2.29 11.07
N VAL A 109 10.07 2.36 9.74
CA VAL A 109 10.47 1.26 8.85
C VAL A 109 11.99 1.14 8.74
N LYS A 110 12.74 2.24 8.92
CA LYS A 110 14.22 2.23 8.91
C LYS A 110 14.82 1.54 10.15
N HIS A 111 14.14 1.67 11.29
CA HIS A 111 14.56 1.10 12.56
C HIS A 111 13.39 0.34 13.23
N PRO A 112 13.02 -0.84 12.69
CA PRO A 112 11.92 -1.63 13.22
C PRO A 112 12.29 -2.19 14.60
N PHE A 113 11.30 -2.28 15.49
CA PHE A 113 11.52 -2.71 16.89
C PHE A 113 12.01 -4.15 17.00
N THR A 114 11.65 -5.00 16.03
CA THR A 114 12.06 -6.41 16.00
C THR A 114 13.53 -6.61 15.66
N LYS A 115 14.18 -5.66 14.97
CA LYS A 115 15.57 -5.79 14.51
C LYS A 115 16.52 -4.78 15.15
N THR A 116 16.00 -3.73 15.77
CA THR A 116 16.81 -2.61 16.25
C THR A 116 16.46 -2.24 17.70
N PRO A 117 17.46 -1.81 18.51
CA PRO A 117 17.21 -1.32 19.86
C PRO A 117 16.21 -0.18 19.86
N HIS A 118 15.40 -0.06 20.91
CA HIS A 118 14.32 0.93 20.92
C HIS A 118 14.82 2.39 20.88
N GLU A 119 16.07 2.62 21.26
CA GLU A 119 16.68 3.95 21.28
C GLU A 119 17.05 4.46 19.87
N SER A 120 17.13 3.58 18.87
CA SER A 120 17.62 3.90 17.52
C SER A 120 16.58 4.64 16.66
N CYS A 121 16.70 5.96 16.51
CA CYS A 121 15.76 6.78 15.73
C CYS A 121 16.35 7.29 14.40
N CYS A 122 15.49 7.48 13.38
CA CYS A 122 15.87 8.15 12.14
C CYS A 122 15.59 9.66 12.21
N LYS A 123 16.03 10.41 11.20
CA LYS A 123 15.86 11.88 11.12
C LYS A 123 14.41 12.37 11.14
N LEU A 124 13.45 11.51 10.79
CA LEU A 124 12.02 11.82 10.74
C LEU A 124 11.25 11.25 11.94
N CYS A 125 11.93 10.58 12.88
CA CYS A 125 11.26 10.10 14.07
C CYS A 125 10.92 11.25 15.01
N TYR A 126 9.74 11.20 15.62
CA TYR A 126 9.38 12.05 16.75
C TYR A 126 9.06 11.21 18.00
N CYS A 127 9.19 11.83 19.16
CA CYS A 127 8.78 11.26 20.43
C CYS A 127 7.26 11.29 20.55
N PHE A 128 6.63 10.12 20.64
CA PHE A 128 5.17 10.00 20.69
C PHE A 128 4.53 10.76 21.88
N VAL A 129 5.22 10.82 23.01
CA VAL A 129 4.75 11.44 24.26
C VAL A 129 4.94 12.97 24.24
N CYS A 130 6.10 13.43 23.75
CA CYS A 130 6.46 14.85 23.81
C CYS A 130 6.08 15.63 22.54
N ASP A 131 5.78 14.96 21.43
CA ASP A 131 5.55 15.56 20.11
C ASP A 131 6.72 16.45 19.62
N VAL A 132 7.96 16.05 19.95
CA VAL A 132 9.20 16.72 19.50
C VAL A 132 10.07 15.76 18.68
N PRO A 133 10.99 16.25 17.83
CA PRO A 133 11.97 15.40 17.15
C PRO A 133 12.70 14.47 18.12
N ALA A 134 12.83 13.19 17.77
CA ALA A 134 13.57 12.24 18.58
C ALA A 134 15.10 12.45 18.39
N PRO A 135 15.91 12.26 19.45
CA PRO A 135 15.54 11.87 20.80
C PRO A 135 15.10 13.07 21.68
N CYS A 136 14.10 12.87 22.54
CA CYS A 136 13.72 13.84 23.57
C CYS A 136 14.54 13.66 24.87
N MET A 137 14.38 14.55 25.84
CA MET A 137 15.07 14.46 27.15
C MET A 137 14.85 13.12 27.88
N TYR A 138 13.66 12.52 27.77
CA TYR A 138 13.30 11.24 28.41
C TYR A 138 13.34 10.05 27.45
N TRP A 139 14.21 10.10 26.43
CA TRP A 139 14.19 9.14 25.34
C TRP A 139 14.56 7.72 25.78
N THR A 140 15.68 7.57 26.47
CA THR A 140 16.30 6.28 26.82
C THR A 140 15.93 5.80 28.23
N GLY A 141 16.25 4.54 28.53
CA GLY A 141 16.00 3.89 29.82
C GLY A 141 14.83 2.90 29.81
N SER A 142 14.66 2.13 30.90
CA SER A 142 13.66 1.04 30.98
C SER A 142 12.21 1.48 30.73
N ASN A 143 11.90 2.74 31.06
CA ASN A 143 10.60 3.37 30.80
C ASN A 143 10.76 4.60 29.90
N GLY A 144 11.82 4.62 29.09
CA GLY A 144 12.10 5.69 28.15
C GLY A 144 11.00 5.85 27.11
N HIS A 145 10.82 7.08 26.62
CA HIS A 145 9.83 7.39 25.58
C HIS A 145 10.11 6.69 24.25
N CYS A 146 11.30 6.12 24.06
CA CYS A 146 11.64 5.30 22.89
C CYS A 146 10.82 4.00 22.80
N HIS A 147 10.26 3.54 23.93
CA HIS A 147 9.35 2.39 24.00
C HIS A 147 7.88 2.76 23.76
N ALA A 148 7.58 4.05 23.51
CA ALA A 148 6.20 4.51 23.35
C ALA A 148 5.55 3.95 22.08
N ILE A 149 4.42 3.26 22.27
CA ILE A 149 3.55 2.68 21.24
C ILE A 149 2.15 3.29 21.31
N ASP A 150 1.34 3.14 20.26
CA ASP A 150 -0.02 3.68 20.22
C ASP A 150 -1.03 2.87 21.08
N ASN A 151 -0.79 2.79 22.38
CA ASN A 151 -1.69 2.17 23.34
C ASN A 151 -2.29 3.22 24.30
N GLU A 152 -3.35 2.83 25.02
CA GLU A 152 -4.07 3.73 25.93
C GLU A 152 -3.18 4.29 27.06
N GLY A 153 -2.20 3.51 27.54
CA GLY A 153 -1.25 3.95 28.57
C GLY A 153 -0.37 5.11 28.11
N TRP A 154 0.23 4.99 26.92
CA TRP A 154 1.06 6.04 26.33
C TRP A 154 0.23 7.23 25.85
N LYS A 155 -0.99 7.02 25.33
CA LYS A 155 -1.94 8.10 25.00
C LYS A 155 -2.25 8.94 26.24
N SER A 156 -2.55 8.29 27.36
CA SER A 156 -2.80 8.98 28.64
C SER A 156 -1.58 9.79 29.10
N MET A 157 -0.37 9.24 28.97
CA MET A 157 0.87 9.94 29.32
C MET A 157 1.11 11.16 28.41
N LYS A 158 0.87 11.02 27.11
CA LYS A 158 0.95 12.10 26.12
C LYS A 158 0.00 13.25 26.46
N ASP A 159 -1.25 12.95 26.81
CA ASP A 159 -2.24 13.97 27.18
C ASP A 159 -1.88 14.69 28.48
N VAL A 160 -1.31 13.97 29.46
CA VAL A 160 -0.75 14.59 30.67
C VAL A 160 0.40 15.52 30.30
N PHE A 161 1.32 15.10 29.43
CA PHE A 161 2.48 15.89 29.02
C PHE A 161 2.07 17.17 28.28
N ARG A 162 1.14 17.06 27.33
CA ARG A 162 0.56 18.20 26.60
C ARG A 162 -0.07 19.23 27.54
N ARG A 163 -0.88 18.77 28.51
CA ARG A 163 -1.50 19.65 29.52
C ARG A 163 -0.49 20.31 30.45
N LYS A 164 0.64 19.67 30.75
CA LYS A 164 1.73 20.26 31.55
C LYS A 164 2.48 21.33 30.76
N SER A 165 2.77 21.07 29.49
CA SER A 165 3.42 22.04 28.60
C SER A 165 2.62 23.34 28.49
N MET A 166 1.29 23.24 28.39
CA MET A 166 0.38 24.40 28.33
C MET A 166 0.28 25.22 29.62
N LYS A 167 0.71 24.70 30.77
CA LYS A 167 0.64 25.39 32.07
C LYS A 167 1.91 26.17 32.42
N THR A 168 2.91 26.16 31.55
CA THR A 168 4.23 26.76 31.82
C THR A 168 4.36 28.16 31.18
N HIS A 169 3.25 28.86 30.97
CA HIS A 169 3.22 30.17 30.31
C HIS A 169 2.19 31.10 30.97
#